data_AF-A0A6G3Y013-F1
#
_entry.id   AF-A0A6G3Y013-F1
#
_cell.length_a   1.000
_cell.length_b   1.000
_cell.length_c   1.000
_cell.angle_alpha   90.00
_cell.angle_beta   90.00
_cell.angle_gamma   90.00
#
_symmetry.space_group_name_H-M   'P 1'
#
loop_
_entity.id
_entity.type
_entity.pdbx_description
1 polymer ?
#
loop_
_entity_poly.entity_id
_entity_poly.type
_entity_poly.pdbx_seq_one_letter_code
_entity_poly.pdbx_strand_id
1 'polypeptide(L)'
;SWSADGADVVELPRFERAESVDFVCRRATRLTEEDADQLADVVEDLPLLLDQTAAWLDANPLTDIGRYVADIRDGDPHTLGVAPSGGDPQRFQVVWSTTLNALDESAPHVHELLKLLAYFSADMVPVGLLRSARASDLPDHLARLVAEPSDWNSALRRLSETTAMSLEYETGPQNDILTVGSLRIHGLFHRFVRSTLSPRDRERASETACR
;
A
#
# COMPACT_ATOMS: atom_id res chain seq x y z
N SER A 1 -22.23 11.32 -6.02
CA SER A 1 -21.65 10.94 -4.70
C SER A 1 -22.64 10.00 -4.07
N TRP A 2 -22.22 8.92 -3.41
CA TRP A 2 -23.14 7.96 -2.79
C TRP A 2 -24.08 8.62 -1.76
N SER A 3 -23.63 9.71 -1.13
CA SER A 3 -24.45 10.57 -0.27
C SER A 3 -25.53 11.39 -1.01
N ALA A 4 -25.36 11.64 -2.31
CA ALA A 4 -26.32 12.34 -3.15
C ALA A 4 -27.43 11.40 -3.68
N ASP A 5 -27.19 10.08 -3.66
CA ASP A 5 -28.12 9.04 -4.09
C ASP A 5 -28.86 8.37 -2.92
N GLY A 6 -28.76 8.94 -1.70
CA GLY A 6 -29.52 8.50 -0.53
C GLY A 6 -28.92 7.33 0.26
N ALA A 7 -27.63 7.02 0.07
CA ALA A 7 -26.94 6.04 0.91
C ALA A 7 -26.53 6.65 2.26
N ASP A 8 -26.80 5.91 3.34
CA ASP A 8 -26.33 6.26 4.68
C ASP A 8 -24.81 6.05 4.75
N VAL A 9 -24.09 7.14 5.01
CA VAL A 9 -22.65 7.09 5.25
C VAL A 9 -22.43 6.67 6.69
N VAL A 10 -21.90 5.46 6.88
CA VAL A 10 -21.45 5.00 8.20
C VAL A 10 -20.00 5.47 8.36
N GLU A 11 -19.77 6.41 9.28
CA GLU A 11 -18.41 6.72 9.71
C GLU A 11 -17.85 5.54 10.48
N LEU A 12 -16.70 5.02 10.02
CA LEU A 12 -15.95 4.04 10.78
C LEU A 12 -15.26 4.78 11.93
N PRO A 13 -15.58 4.46 13.20
CA PRO A 13 -14.96 5.13 14.32
C PRO A 13 -13.47 4.78 14.41
N ARG A 14 -12.72 5.69 15.03
CA ARG A 14 -11.37 5.40 15.50
C ARG A 14 -11.44 4.30 16.56
N PHE A 15 -10.37 3.54 16.70
CA PHE A 15 -10.26 2.60 17.81
C PHE A 15 -10.16 3.35 19.14
N GLU A 16 -10.62 2.71 20.21
CA GLU A 16 -10.23 3.14 21.55
C GLU A 16 -8.72 2.92 21.72
N ARG A 17 -8.04 3.75 22.53
CA ARG A 17 -6.58 3.66 22.68
C ARG A 17 -6.09 2.25 23.04
N ALA A 18 -6.79 1.58 23.94
CA ALA A 18 -6.46 0.21 24.32
C ALA A 18 -6.60 -0.77 23.15
N GLU A 19 -7.63 -0.62 22.30
CA GLU A 19 -7.81 -1.42 21.09
C GLU A 19 -6.68 -1.17 20.09
N SER A 20 -6.24 0.09 19.92
CA SER A 20 -5.11 0.45 19.07
C SER A 20 -3.81 -0.21 19.51
N VAL A 21 -3.49 -0.13 20.81
CA VAL A 21 -2.29 -0.75 21.39
C VAL A 21 -2.33 -2.26 21.20
N ASP A 22 -3.45 -2.91 21.58
CA ASP A 22 -3.63 -4.35 21.42
C ASP A 22 -3.56 -4.80 19.95
N PHE A 23 -4.10 -3.99 19.04
CA PHE A 23 -4.04 -4.27 17.60
C PHE A 23 -2.59 -4.21 17.10
N VAL A 24 -1.86 -3.14 17.42
CA VAL A 24 -0.47 -2.93 16.98
C VAL A 24 0.46 -4.01 17.55
N CYS A 25 0.36 -4.30 18.85
CA CYS A 25 1.18 -5.34 19.50
C CYS A 25 0.96 -6.73 18.89
N ARG A 26 -0.29 -7.04 18.48
CA ARG A 26 -0.59 -8.30 17.77
C ARG A 26 -0.03 -8.33 16.35
N ARG A 27 -0.04 -7.18 15.67
CA ARG A 27 0.36 -7.06 14.26
C ARG A 27 1.87 -6.99 14.08
N ALA A 28 2.59 -6.32 14.99
CA ALA A 28 4.03 -6.14 14.99
C ALA A 28 4.60 -6.52 16.36
N THR A 29 4.90 -7.81 16.53
CA THR A 29 5.22 -8.43 17.83
C THR A 29 6.49 -7.92 18.50
N ARG A 30 7.31 -7.15 17.79
CA ARG A 30 8.52 -6.51 18.34
C ARG A 30 8.25 -5.21 19.08
N LEU A 31 7.07 -4.60 18.90
CA LEU A 31 6.70 -3.35 19.56
C LEU A 31 6.34 -3.63 21.02
N THR A 32 6.84 -2.80 21.92
CA THR A 32 6.36 -2.76 23.30
C THR A 32 4.99 -2.08 23.36
N GLU A 33 4.26 -2.24 24.47
CA GLU A 33 3.01 -1.49 24.68
C GLU A 33 3.24 0.02 24.64
N GLU A 34 4.40 0.50 25.11
CA GLU A 34 4.77 1.92 25.04
C GLU A 34 5.00 2.38 23.60
N ASP A 35 5.73 1.60 22.80
CA ASP A 35 5.92 1.88 21.37
C ASP A 35 4.57 1.93 20.63
N ALA A 36 3.69 0.98 20.95
CA ALA A 36 2.37 0.88 20.35
C ALA A 36 1.45 2.04 20.75
N ASP A 37 1.51 2.51 22.00
CA ASP A 37 0.76 3.69 22.46
C ASP A 37 1.24 4.96 21.77
N GLN A 38 2.55 5.16 21.65
CA GLN A 38 3.12 6.30 20.94
C GLN A 38 2.78 6.30 19.45
N LEU A 39 2.81 5.12 18.82
CA LEU A 39 2.39 4.96 17.42
C LEU A 39 0.89 5.24 17.26
N ALA A 40 0.06 4.70 18.16
CA ALA A 40 -1.39 4.93 18.14
C ALA A 40 -1.74 6.40 18.29
N ASP A 41 -1.05 7.10 19.20
CA ASP A 41 -1.20 8.53 19.39
C ASP A 41 -0.85 9.35 18.13
N VAL A 42 0.29 9.04 17.51
CA VAL A 42 0.73 9.78 16.32
C VAL A 42 -0.17 9.51 15.11
N VAL A 43 -0.77 8.33 14.99
CA VAL A 43 -1.73 8.04 13.91
C VAL A 43 -3.19 8.30 14.30
N GLU A 44 -3.42 8.92 15.46
CA GLU A 44 -4.74 9.28 16.00
C GLU A 44 -5.73 8.10 16.05
N ASP A 45 -5.24 6.92 16.44
CA ASP A 45 -6.06 5.73 16.62
C ASP A 45 -6.85 5.32 15.35
N LEU A 46 -6.36 5.73 14.16
CA LEU A 46 -6.98 5.42 12.88
C LEU A 46 -6.67 3.97 12.48
N PRO A 47 -7.65 3.06 12.38
CA PRO A 47 -7.42 1.64 12.12
C PRO A 47 -6.57 1.37 10.86
N LEU A 48 -6.81 2.14 9.80
CA LEU A 48 -6.06 2.04 8.55
C LEU A 48 -4.56 2.35 8.75
N LEU A 49 -4.26 3.44 9.46
CA LEU A 49 -2.87 3.83 9.68
C LEU A 49 -2.18 2.91 10.67
N LEU A 50 -2.90 2.43 11.69
CA LEU A 50 -2.38 1.42 12.62
C LEU A 50 -1.95 0.15 11.87
N ASP A 51 -2.80 -0.38 10.99
CA ASP A 51 -2.45 -1.57 10.20
C ASP A 51 -1.26 -1.31 9.27
N GLN A 52 -1.24 -0.19 8.56
CA GLN A 52 -0.18 0.13 7.61
C GLN A 52 1.17 0.37 8.30
N THR A 53 1.19 1.14 9.38
CA THR A 53 2.41 1.41 10.15
C THR A 53 2.94 0.16 10.84
N ALA A 54 2.07 -0.66 11.45
CA ALA A 54 2.46 -1.91 12.06
C ALA A 54 2.99 -2.91 11.02
N ALA A 55 2.31 -3.05 9.87
CA ALA A 55 2.76 -3.90 8.77
C ALA A 55 4.15 -3.46 8.25
N TRP A 56 4.36 -2.15 8.08
CA TRP A 56 5.65 -1.61 7.66
C TRP A 56 6.76 -1.85 8.69
N LEU A 57 6.47 -1.67 9.99
CA LEU A 57 7.44 -1.91 11.07
C LEU A 57 7.80 -3.39 11.23
N ASP A 58 6.87 -4.30 10.93
CA ASP A 58 7.10 -5.75 10.88
C ASP A 58 8.00 -6.14 9.69
N ALA A 59 7.73 -5.55 8.52
CA ALA A 59 8.55 -5.75 7.31
C ALA A 59 9.95 -5.12 7.40
N ASN A 60 10.17 -4.16 8.31
CA ASN A 60 11.42 -3.42 8.51
C ASN A 60 11.89 -3.51 9.98
N PRO A 61 12.39 -4.69 10.42
CA PRO A 61 12.68 -4.96 11.83
C PRO A 61 13.85 -4.15 12.40
N LEU A 62 14.72 -3.60 11.55
CA LEU A 62 15.87 -2.77 11.95
C LEU A 62 15.51 -1.30 12.16
N THR A 63 14.28 -0.88 11.86
CA THR A 63 13.86 0.50 12.03
C THR A 63 13.72 0.87 13.50
N ASP A 64 14.32 2.00 13.87
CA ASP A 64 14.14 2.68 15.15
C ASP A 64 12.71 3.23 15.25
N ILE A 65 11.94 2.70 16.21
CA ILE A 65 10.50 3.00 16.34
C ILE A 65 10.29 4.44 16.81
N GLY A 66 11.09 4.92 17.77
CA GLY A 66 10.98 6.29 18.29
C GLY A 66 11.24 7.33 17.21
N ARG A 67 12.25 7.10 16.36
CA ARG A 67 12.52 7.95 15.19
C ARG A 67 11.36 7.92 14.19
N TYR A 68 10.85 6.74 13.86
CA TYR A 68 9.72 6.61 12.94
C TYR A 68 8.47 7.35 13.44
N VAL A 69 8.15 7.23 14.73
CA VAL A 69 7.05 7.97 15.36
C VAL A 69 7.31 9.48 15.33
N ALA A 70 8.54 9.92 15.60
CA ALA A 70 8.92 11.33 15.52
C ALA A 70 8.75 11.88 14.09
N ASP A 71 9.20 11.14 13.07
CA ASP A 71 9.07 11.55 11.66
C ASP A 71 7.58 11.76 11.27
N ILE A 72 6.67 10.87 11.72
CA ILE A 72 5.22 11.03 11.49
C ILE A 72 4.67 12.24 12.26
N ARG A 73 5.12 12.46 13.50
CA ARG A 73 4.65 13.54 14.38
C ARG A 73 5.06 14.91 13.85
N ASP A 74 6.31 15.03 13.43
CA ASP A 74 6.91 16.29 12.98
C ASP A 74 6.50 16.64 11.56
N GLY A 75 6.01 15.65 10.79
CA GLY A 75 5.19 15.92 9.64
C GLY A 75 5.93 16.65 8.53
N ASP A 76 7.18 16.25 8.19
CA ASP A 76 7.95 16.87 7.11
C ASP A 76 7.70 16.17 5.75
N PRO A 77 6.77 16.68 4.92
CA PRO A 77 6.58 16.18 3.56
C PRO A 77 7.71 16.59 2.61
N HIS A 78 8.58 17.55 2.98
CA HIS A 78 9.63 18.06 2.09
C HIS A 78 10.85 17.14 1.97
N THR A 79 11.10 16.31 2.98
CA THR A 79 12.09 15.21 2.90
C THR A 79 11.68 14.12 1.92
N LEU A 80 10.40 14.07 1.51
CA LEU A 80 9.79 12.91 0.89
C LEU A 80 9.30 13.15 -0.55
N GLY A 81 9.52 14.35 -1.12
CA GLY A 81 9.34 14.61 -2.56
C GLY A 81 7.91 14.58 -3.09
N VAL A 82 6.89 14.64 -2.23
CA VAL A 82 5.46 14.58 -2.61
C VAL A 82 4.81 15.95 -2.44
N ALA A 83 4.13 16.44 -3.49
CA ALA A 83 3.33 17.67 -3.40
C ALA A 83 2.07 17.39 -2.56
N PRO A 84 1.75 18.23 -1.55
CA PRO A 84 0.56 18.03 -0.74
C PRO A 84 -0.70 18.10 -1.60
N SER A 85 -1.43 16.99 -1.70
CA SER A 85 -2.79 16.99 -2.22
C SER A 85 -3.70 17.59 -1.14
N GLY A 86 -4.24 18.78 -1.40
CA GLY A 86 -5.01 19.54 -0.43
C GLY A 86 -6.14 18.73 0.22
N GLY A 87 -6.26 18.88 1.55
CA GLY A 87 -7.43 18.48 2.33
C GLY A 87 -7.26 17.25 3.24
N ASP A 88 -6.30 16.36 2.99
CA ASP A 88 -6.09 15.17 3.84
C ASP A 88 -5.03 15.42 4.92
N PRO A 89 -5.20 14.86 6.14
CA PRO A 89 -4.27 15.09 7.25
C PRO A 89 -2.83 14.75 6.88
N GLN A 90 -1.92 15.68 7.20
CA GLN A 90 -0.48 15.66 6.92
C GLN A 90 0.20 14.31 7.28
N ARG A 91 -0.35 13.58 8.27
CA ARG A 91 0.19 12.32 8.80
C ARG A 91 0.10 11.14 7.82
N PHE A 92 -1.00 11.04 7.05
CA PHE A 92 -1.15 10.00 6.03
C PHE A 92 -0.04 10.10 4.97
N GLN A 93 0.28 11.33 4.58
CA GLN A 93 1.27 11.59 3.54
C GLN A 93 2.66 11.15 4.00
N VAL A 94 3.03 11.40 5.26
CA VAL A 94 4.33 10.96 5.81
C VAL A 94 4.39 9.44 5.88
N VAL A 95 3.38 8.77 6.46
CA VAL A 95 3.36 7.30 6.55
C VAL A 95 3.52 6.68 5.16
N TRP A 96 2.70 7.11 4.20
CA TRP A 96 2.70 6.51 2.87
C TRP A 96 3.93 6.85 2.06
N SER A 97 4.46 8.07 2.16
CA SER A 97 5.70 8.41 1.45
C SER A 97 6.91 7.67 2.04
N THR A 98 6.99 7.49 3.36
CA THR A 98 7.99 6.62 3.97
C THR A 98 7.86 5.17 3.47
N THR A 99 6.63 4.64 3.39
CA THR A 99 6.38 3.32 2.82
C THR A 99 6.83 3.21 1.36
N LEU A 100 6.50 4.19 0.52
CA LEU A 100 6.84 4.19 -0.90
C LEU A 100 8.35 4.35 -1.13
N ASN A 101 9.02 5.24 -0.38
CA ASN A 101 10.46 5.45 -0.50
C ASN A 101 11.24 4.22 -0.06
N ALA A 102 10.85 3.60 1.07
CA ALA A 102 11.46 2.34 1.50
C ALA A 102 11.24 1.21 0.49
N LEU A 103 10.08 1.18 -0.18
CA LEU A 103 9.80 0.19 -1.23
C LEU A 103 10.64 0.45 -2.50
N ASP A 104 10.81 1.70 -2.90
CA ASP A 104 11.65 2.09 -4.04
C ASP A 104 13.12 1.74 -3.80
N GLU A 105 13.63 2.01 -2.59
CA GLU A 105 15.01 1.70 -2.22
C GLU A 105 15.28 0.19 -2.09
N SER A 106 14.37 -0.55 -1.44
CA SER A 106 14.59 -1.97 -1.15
C SER A 106 14.17 -2.91 -2.28
N ALA A 107 13.15 -2.54 -3.05
CA ALA A 107 12.57 -3.36 -4.11
C ALA A 107 12.01 -2.52 -5.28
N PRO A 108 12.88 -1.87 -6.09
CA PRO A 108 12.45 -0.97 -7.16
C PRO A 108 11.46 -1.59 -8.16
N HIS A 109 11.62 -2.88 -8.47
CA HIS A 109 10.72 -3.61 -9.38
C HIS A 109 9.31 -3.81 -8.78
N VAL A 110 9.20 -3.91 -7.46
CA VAL A 110 7.92 -3.99 -6.73
C VAL A 110 7.27 -2.61 -6.66
N HIS A 111 8.07 -1.56 -6.49
CA HIS A 111 7.58 -0.19 -6.57
C HIS A 111 7.01 0.14 -7.95
N GLU A 112 7.69 -0.22 -9.04
CA GLU A 112 7.16 -0.05 -10.40
C GLU A 112 5.88 -0.85 -10.64
N LEU A 113 5.79 -2.07 -10.08
CA LEU A 113 4.54 -2.83 -10.11
C LEU A 113 3.42 -2.07 -9.39
N LEU A 114 3.65 -1.53 -8.19
CA LEU A 114 2.67 -0.71 -7.47
C LEU A 114 2.18 0.49 -8.30
N LYS A 115 3.09 1.19 -8.97
CA LYS A 115 2.73 2.31 -9.85
C LYS A 115 1.79 1.85 -10.96
N LEU A 116 2.06 0.71 -11.60
CA LEU A 116 1.18 0.13 -12.61
C LEU A 116 -0.19 -0.25 -12.02
N LEU A 117 -0.22 -0.91 -10.85
CA LEU A 117 -1.46 -1.32 -10.18
C LEU A 117 -2.35 -0.12 -9.83
N ALA A 118 -1.78 1.05 -9.55
CA ALA A 118 -2.51 2.29 -9.27
C ALA A 118 -3.27 2.89 -10.49
N TYR A 119 -3.14 2.30 -11.68
CA TYR A 119 -3.97 2.67 -12.84
C TYR A 119 -5.29 1.90 -12.91
N PHE A 120 -5.36 0.74 -12.25
CA PHE A 120 -6.59 -0.03 -12.13
C PHE A 120 -7.51 0.58 -11.06
N SER A 121 -8.74 0.08 -10.98
CA SER A 121 -9.65 0.48 -9.90
C SER A 121 -9.11 -0.02 -8.56
N ALA A 122 -9.18 0.82 -7.51
CA ALA A 122 -8.74 0.45 -6.16
C ALA A 122 -9.47 -0.80 -5.62
N ASP A 123 -10.74 -0.98 -6.01
CA ASP A 123 -11.61 -2.05 -5.52
C ASP A 123 -11.36 -3.39 -6.21
N MET A 124 -10.72 -3.40 -7.38
CA MET A 124 -10.45 -4.62 -8.12
C MET A 124 -9.26 -4.40 -9.06
N VAL A 125 -8.08 -4.88 -8.63
CA VAL A 125 -6.89 -4.95 -9.47
C VAL A 125 -6.75 -6.39 -9.97
N PRO A 126 -7.06 -6.67 -11.25
CA PRO A 126 -7.06 -8.01 -11.79
C PRO A 126 -5.63 -8.46 -12.10
N VAL A 127 -4.90 -8.91 -11.09
CA VAL A 127 -3.51 -9.38 -11.20
C VAL A 127 -3.37 -10.57 -12.15
N GLY A 128 -4.44 -11.35 -12.35
CA GLY A 128 -4.50 -12.39 -13.38
C GLY A 128 -4.40 -11.83 -14.82
N LEU A 129 -4.90 -10.62 -15.09
CA LEU A 129 -4.77 -9.99 -16.42
C LEU A 129 -3.32 -9.58 -16.71
N LEU A 130 -2.57 -9.16 -15.70
CA LEU A 130 -1.15 -8.86 -15.89
C LEU A 130 -0.36 -10.12 -16.27
N ARG A 131 -0.71 -11.28 -15.69
CA ARG A 131 -0.11 -12.58 -16.07
C ARG A 131 -0.44 -13.04 -17.50
N SER A 132 -1.56 -12.60 -18.06
CA SER A 132 -1.96 -12.93 -19.43
C SER A 132 -1.59 -11.84 -20.44
N ALA A 133 -1.06 -10.70 -19.99
CA ALA A 133 -0.60 -9.63 -20.85
C ALA A 133 0.57 -10.09 -21.74
N ARG A 134 0.66 -9.53 -22.95
CA ARG A 134 1.80 -9.84 -23.82
C ARG A 134 3.02 -9.11 -23.28
N ALA A 135 4.17 -9.75 -23.36
CA ALA A 135 5.44 -9.13 -22.96
C ALA A 135 5.71 -7.79 -23.68
N SER A 136 5.21 -7.60 -24.91
CA SER A 136 5.32 -6.36 -25.68
C SER A 136 4.50 -5.19 -25.13
N ASP A 137 3.50 -5.47 -24.30
CA ASP A 137 2.61 -4.46 -23.75
C ASP A 137 3.13 -3.93 -22.41
N LEU A 138 4.12 -4.61 -21.80
CA LEU A 138 4.73 -4.25 -20.53
C LEU A 138 6.16 -3.69 -20.74
N PRO A 139 6.62 -2.77 -19.87
CA PRO A 139 8.04 -2.46 -19.77
C PRO A 139 8.89 -3.72 -19.52
N ASP A 140 10.07 -3.81 -20.13
CA ASP A 140 10.93 -5.02 -20.10
C ASP A 140 11.14 -5.61 -18.70
N HIS A 141 11.26 -4.76 -17.67
CA HIS A 141 11.47 -5.20 -16.30
C HIS A 141 10.20 -5.81 -15.67
N LEU A 142 9.01 -5.29 -15.98
CA LEU A 142 7.73 -5.88 -15.56
C LEU A 142 7.39 -7.12 -16.39
N ALA A 143 7.71 -7.13 -17.68
CA ALA A 143 7.55 -8.32 -18.52
C ALA A 143 8.35 -9.51 -17.98
N ARG A 144 9.61 -9.28 -17.55
CA ARG A 144 10.42 -10.31 -16.88
C ARG A 144 9.81 -10.75 -15.54
N LEU A 145 9.37 -9.80 -14.72
CA LEU A 145 8.76 -10.07 -13.41
C LEU A 145 7.50 -10.95 -13.55
N VAL A 146 6.65 -10.64 -14.52
CA VAL A 146 5.41 -11.38 -14.79
C VAL A 146 5.68 -12.78 -15.35
N ALA A 147 6.74 -12.93 -16.16
CA ALA A 147 7.10 -14.20 -16.79
C ALA A 147 7.64 -15.24 -15.81
N GLU A 148 8.29 -14.81 -14.71
CA GLU A 148 8.84 -15.69 -13.68
C GLU A 148 7.84 -15.85 -12.51
N PRO A 149 7.17 -17.02 -12.34
CA PRO A 149 6.13 -17.18 -11.34
C PRO A 149 6.60 -16.95 -9.90
N SER A 150 7.87 -17.30 -9.60
CA SER A 150 8.43 -17.18 -8.26
C SER A 150 8.64 -15.71 -7.88
N ASP A 151 9.19 -14.92 -8.81
CA ASP A 151 9.43 -13.49 -8.63
C ASP A 151 8.11 -12.71 -8.57
N TRP A 152 7.14 -13.08 -9.43
CA TRP A 152 5.78 -12.52 -9.40
C TRP A 152 5.09 -12.70 -8.05
N ASN A 153 5.04 -13.93 -7.55
CA ASN A 153 4.40 -14.22 -6.26
C ASN A 153 5.12 -13.54 -5.10
N SER A 154 6.45 -13.46 -5.16
CA SER A 154 7.25 -12.75 -4.16
C SER A 154 6.99 -11.25 -4.16
N ALA A 155 6.84 -10.63 -5.34
CA ALA A 155 6.50 -9.22 -5.49
C ALA A 155 5.09 -8.92 -4.94
N LEU A 156 4.10 -9.73 -5.27
CA LEU A 156 2.74 -9.58 -4.72
C LEU A 156 2.69 -9.73 -3.20
N ARG A 157 3.41 -10.72 -2.66
CA ARG A 157 3.54 -10.92 -1.21
C ARG A 157 4.20 -9.70 -0.55
N ARG A 158 5.29 -9.19 -1.14
CA ARG A 158 5.99 -8.00 -0.64
C ARG A 158 5.07 -6.77 -0.63
N LEU A 159 4.25 -6.57 -1.67
CA LEU A 159 3.26 -5.50 -1.69
C LEU A 159 2.25 -5.63 -0.54
N SER A 160 1.65 -6.82 -0.36
CA SER A 160 0.68 -7.06 0.70
C SER A 160 1.27 -6.83 2.08
N GLU A 161 2.51 -7.28 2.31
CA GLU A 161 3.22 -7.13 3.59
C GLU A 161 3.56 -5.67 3.90
N THR A 162 3.89 -4.86 2.89
CA THR A 162 4.46 -3.52 3.10
C THR A 162 3.42 -2.40 3.02
N THR A 163 2.29 -2.63 2.34
CA THR A 163 1.29 -1.58 2.03
C THR A 163 -0.12 -1.87 2.58
N ALA A 164 -0.27 -2.96 3.35
CA ALA A 164 -1.55 -3.45 3.85
C ALA A 164 -2.60 -3.70 2.75
N MET A 165 -2.15 -4.11 1.55
CA MET A 165 -3.04 -4.55 0.48
C MET A 165 -3.58 -5.95 0.75
N SER A 166 -4.85 -6.16 0.40
CA SER A 166 -5.47 -7.48 0.49
C SER A 166 -5.23 -8.25 -0.81
N LEU A 167 -4.73 -9.48 -0.69
CA LEU A 167 -4.62 -10.42 -1.80
C LEU A 167 -5.80 -11.39 -1.73
N GLU A 168 -6.60 -11.44 -2.79
CA GLU A 168 -7.66 -12.43 -2.94
C GLU A 168 -7.14 -13.59 -3.80
N TYR A 169 -7.15 -14.79 -3.21
CA TYR A 169 -6.69 -16.00 -3.88
C TYR A 169 -7.87 -16.68 -4.57
N GLU A 170 -7.64 -17.08 -5.81
CA GLU A 170 -8.58 -17.85 -6.60
C GLU A 170 -7.97 -19.20 -6.97
N THR A 171 -8.84 -20.18 -7.18
CA THR A 171 -8.42 -21.49 -7.65
C THR A 171 -7.96 -21.37 -9.11
N GLY A 172 -6.73 -21.80 -9.39
CA GLY A 172 -6.16 -21.72 -10.74
C GLY A 172 -6.92 -22.58 -11.76
N PRO A 173 -6.69 -22.38 -13.07
CA PRO A 173 -7.43 -23.05 -14.15
C PRO A 173 -7.38 -24.59 -14.12
N GLN A 174 -6.36 -25.15 -13.48
CA GLN A 174 -6.12 -26.58 -13.36
C GLN A 174 -6.54 -27.14 -11.99
N ASN A 175 -7.21 -26.35 -11.15
CA ASN A 175 -7.74 -26.74 -9.83
C ASN A 175 -6.73 -27.23 -8.77
N ASP A 176 -5.43 -27.22 -9.09
CA ASP A 176 -4.39 -27.82 -8.24
C ASP A 176 -3.54 -26.78 -7.49
N ILE A 177 -3.64 -25.49 -7.83
CA ILE A 177 -2.80 -24.42 -7.26
C ILE A 177 -3.66 -23.17 -7.01
N LEU A 178 -3.55 -22.59 -5.81
CA LEU A 178 -4.10 -21.27 -5.49
C LEU A 178 -3.21 -20.19 -6.12
N THR A 179 -3.82 -19.29 -6.89
CA THR A 179 -3.14 -18.14 -7.48
C THR A 179 -3.78 -16.86 -7.01
N VAL A 180 -3.02 -15.77 -6.90
CA VAL A 180 -3.62 -14.46 -6.61
C VAL A 180 -4.48 -14.04 -7.81
N GLY A 181 -5.80 -13.96 -7.61
CA GLY A 181 -6.77 -13.60 -8.65
C GLY A 181 -6.98 -12.09 -8.71
N SER A 182 -7.14 -11.47 -7.54
CA SER A 182 -7.33 -10.03 -7.41
C SER A 182 -6.50 -9.44 -6.26
N LEU A 183 -6.18 -8.15 -6.38
CA LEU A 183 -5.58 -7.35 -5.33
C LEU A 183 -6.48 -6.15 -5.05
N ARG A 184 -6.72 -5.85 -3.77
CA ARG A 184 -7.48 -4.67 -3.35
C ARG A 184 -6.58 -3.66 -2.68
N ILE A 185 -6.66 -2.41 -3.13
CA ILE A 185 -5.92 -1.29 -2.57
C ILE A 185 -6.90 -0.40 -1.80
N HIS A 186 -6.55 0.03 -0.60
CA HIS A 186 -7.36 1.00 0.11
C HIS A 186 -7.49 2.30 -0.72
N GLY A 187 -8.72 2.80 -0.93
CA GLY A 187 -8.99 3.90 -1.86
C GLY A 187 -8.21 5.19 -1.57
N LEU A 188 -7.96 5.50 -0.29
CA LEU A 188 -7.12 6.64 0.12
C LEU A 188 -5.65 6.45 -0.28
N PHE A 189 -5.07 5.29 0.00
CA PHE A 189 -3.69 4.95 -0.41
C PHE A 189 -3.56 4.95 -1.93
N HIS A 190 -4.54 4.37 -2.63
CA HIS A 190 -4.59 4.39 -4.09
C HIS A 190 -4.59 5.82 -4.66
N ARG A 191 -5.43 6.71 -4.11
CA ARG A 191 -5.44 8.13 -4.50
C ARG A 191 -4.10 8.81 -4.24
N PHE A 192 -3.47 8.51 -3.11
CA PHE A 192 -2.15 9.03 -2.78
C PHE A 192 -1.08 8.55 -3.75
N VAL A 193 -0.99 7.24 -4.01
CA VAL A 193 -0.04 6.71 -5.00
C VAL A 193 -0.23 7.44 -6.33
N ARG A 194 -1.46 7.58 -6.82
CA ARG A 194 -1.74 8.32 -8.06
C ARG A 194 -1.35 9.80 -8.03
N SER A 195 -1.44 10.46 -6.88
CA SER A 195 -1.04 11.87 -6.76
C SER A 195 0.47 12.03 -6.85
N THR A 196 1.24 11.05 -6.37
CA THR A 196 2.72 11.03 -6.42
C THR A 196 3.31 10.73 -7.80
N LEU A 197 2.54 10.09 -8.69
CA LEU A 197 3.03 9.72 -10.03
C LEU A 197 3.25 10.94 -10.93
N SER A 198 4.42 10.99 -11.57
CA SER A 198 4.76 12.07 -12.51
C SER A 198 3.86 12.01 -13.76
N PRO A 199 3.69 13.12 -14.51
CA PRO A 199 2.94 13.11 -15.76
C PRO A 199 3.44 12.07 -16.78
N ARG A 200 4.75 11.77 -16.79
CA ARG A 200 5.34 10.76 -17.67
C ARG A 200 5.02 9.33 -17.25
N ASP A 201 4.94 9.09 -15.94
CA ASP A 201 4.51 7.79 -15.41
C ASP A 201 3.03 7.56 -15.70
N ARG A 202 2.23 8.65 -15.66
CA ARG A 202 0.81 8.67 -16.09
C ARG A 202 0.61 8.28 -17.53
N GLU A 203 1.41 8.81 -18.43
CA GLU A 203 1.35 8.48 -19.85
C GLU A 203 1.75 7.02 -20.10
N ARG A 204 2.91 6.59 -19.58
CA ARG A 204 3.44 5.22 -19.80
C ARG A 204 2.53 4.13 -19.24
N ALA A 205 2.01 4.31 -18.04
CA ALA A 205 1.19 3.28 -17.42
C ALA A 205 -0.25 3.30 -17.94
N SER A 206 -0.78 4.46 -18.37
CA SER A 206 -2.04 4.51 -19.11
C SER A 206 -1.93 3.82 -20.48
N GLU A 207 -0.82 4.02 -21.20
CA GLU A 207 -0.58 3.33 -22.48
C GLU A 207 -0.44 1.82 -22.32
N THR A 208 0.10 1.37 -21.19
CA THR A 208 0.27 -0.04 -20.84
C THR A 208 -1.06 -0.67 -20.41
N ALA A 209 -1.86 0.02 -19.60
CA ALA A 209 -3.14 -0.50 -19.09
C ALA A 209 -4.27 -0.51 -20.14
N CYS A 210 -4.16 0.29 -21.20
CA CYS A 210 -5.15 0.36 -22.28
C CYS A 210 -4.87 -0.57 -23.47
N ARG A 211 -3.75 -1.31 -23.48
CA ARG A 211 -3.44 -2.34 -24.49
C ARG A 211 -3.91 -3.72 -24.05
#